data_AF-A0A832PXY3-F1
#
_entry.id   AF-A0A832PXY3-F1
#
_cell.length_a   1.000
_cell.length_b   1.000
_cell.length_c   1.000
_cell.angle_alpha   90.00
_cell.angle_beta   90.00
_cell.angle_gamma   90.00
#
_symmetry.space_group_name_H-M   'P 1'
#
loop_
_entity.id
_entity.type
_entity.pdbx_description
1 polymer ?
#
loop_
_entity_poly.entity_id
_entity_poly.type
_entity_poly.pdbx_seq_one_letter_code
_entity_poly.pdbx_strand_id
1 'polypeptide(L)'
;MQVFKLLGTISLVFAVVTVIGCGGSDHPADVLRELPVDDASDTLEPPPDSDTDTERDTGNDADTDRDTDTELDTDTDTDEVCTPSCGERVCGPDPVCEQSCGQCPEGKTCNSDGQCVAEGCVPACGLRKCGVDPVCGTSCGECEAHEKCNDDGQCECVPACSPRQCGPDPVCGTSCGECEAHEKCNDDGQCECVPACGPRKCGVDPVCGTSCGECEANYECDDDGQCIPSDGIKWVRIAGGTFLMGSDDGGSDEKPVHSVMVPTFKMTKTEVTVDQYRACVDEGDCTAPNTGYDCNWDKPDRGSHPVNCVDWDQAQAFATWAGGRLPSEAEWEYAARSGGQDWKYPWGDEGATCARAVMADGMDAGCGRDSTWPVCSKPNGNTTDGLCDMAGNVWEWVQDGHHHNYDGAPTDGSAWEPPTASARVSRGGSWAYYAGDLRAAKRDFFGSNMRTSGLGFRLARSVR
;
A
#
# COMPACT_ATOMS: atom_id res chain seq x y z
N MET A 1 66.30 4.54 -60.25
CA MET A 1 67.51 4.60 -59.39
C MET A 1 67.12 4.11 -58.01
N GLN A 2 67.74 3.01 -57.58
CA GLN A 2 67.58 2.39 -56.26
C GLN A 2 68.04 3.35 -55.16
N VAL A 3 67.57 3.15 -53.92
CA VAL A 3 68.42 2.84 -52.74
C VAL A 3 67.56 2.68 -51.48
N PHE A 4 67.57 1.44 -50.96
CA PHE A 4 67.52 0.94 -49.59
C PHE A 4 66.42 1.31 -48.57
N LYS A 5 65.67 0.24 -48.21
CA LYS A 5 65.07 -0.02 -46.90
C LYS A 5 66.15 -0.16 -45.81
N LEU A 6 65.89 0.34 -44.61
CA LEU A 6 66.46 -0.17 -43.37
C LEU A 6 65.33 -0.41 -42.36
N LEU A 7 65.18 -1.68 -41.96
CA LEU A 7 64.37 -2.13 -40.82
C LEU A 7 65.24 -2.06 -39.56
N GLY A 8 64.70 -1.48 -38.49
CA GLY A 8 65.31 -1.47 -37.16
C GLY A 8 64.27 -1.85 -36.11
N THR A 9 64.32 -3.11 -35.67
CA THR A 9 63.61 -3.66 -34.52
C THR A 9 64.15 -3.07 -33.22
N ILE A 10 63.27 -2.59 -32.35
CA ILE A 10 63.58 -2.29 -30.94
C ILE A 10 62.67 -3.17 -30.08
N SER A 11 63.26 -4.21 -29.48
CA SER A 11 62.72 -4.88 -28.31
C SER A 11 63.11 -4.06 -27.08
N LEU A 12 62.14 -3.74 -26.22
CA LEU A 12 62.41 -3.29 -24.85
C LEU A 12 61.82 -4.33 -23.89
N VAL A 13 62.72 -4.95 -23.13
CA VAL A 13 62.45 -5.82 -21.98
C VAL A 13 62.83 -5.05 -20.74
N PHE A 14 61.89 -4.82 -19.82
CA PHE A 14 62.12 -4.50 -18.40
C PHE A 14 60.82 -4.77 -17.63
N ALA A 15 60.78 -5.15 -16.37
CA ALA A 15 61.62 -5.97 -15.51
C ALA A 15 60.70 -6.23 -14.30
N VAL A 16 60.38 -7.49 -14.01
CA VAL A 16 59.62 -7.89 -12.83
C VAL A 16 60.53 -7.79 -11.61
N VAL A 17 60.14 -6.98 -10.63
CA VAL A 17 60.76 -6.95 -9.30
C VAL A 17 59.83 -7.66 -8.33
N THR A 18 60.18 -8.92 -8.04
CA THR A 18 59.64 -9.70 -6.92
C THR A 18 60.42 -9.34 -5.66
N VAL A 19 59.74 -8.96 -4.59
CA VAL A 19 60.33 -8.91 -3.23
C VAL A 19 59.81 -10.10 -2.44
N ILE A 20 60.74 -10.97 -2.07
CA ILE A 20 60.55 -12.13 -1.18
C ILE A 20 60.76 -11.65 0.26
N GLY A 21 59.86 -12.01 1.16
CA GLY A 21 60.02 -11.89 2.60
C GLY A 21 59.39 -13.09 3.31
N CYS A 22 60.24 -13.93 3.92
CA CYS A 22 59.90 -15.17 4.60
C CYS A 22 59.47 -14.97 6.08
N GLY A 23 58.72 -15.95 6.60
CA GLY A 23 58.66 -16.32 8.02
C GLY A 23 57.25 -16.24 8.60
N GLY A 24 56.68 -17.20 9.31
CA GLY A 24 57.13 -18.51 9.78
C GLY A 24 55.91 -19.15 10.46
N SER A 25 55.70 -20.43 10.19
CA SER A 25 54.63 -21.29 10.70
C SER A 25 54.83 -21.69 12.16
N ASP A 26 53.76 -21.73 12.94
CA ASP A 26 53.55 -22.70 14.03
C ASP A 26 52.05 -22.89 14.29
N HIS A 27 51.55 -24.10 13.98
CA HIS A 27 50.28 -24.64 14.48
C HIS A 27 50.50 -25.26 15.87
N PRO A 28 49.43 -25.44 16.67
CA PRO A 28 48.85 -26.78 16.68
C PRO A 28 47.32 -26.80 16.64
N ALA A 29 46.80 -27.82 15.96
CA ALA A 29 45.45 -28.31 16.06
C ALA A 29 45.14 -28.79 17.48
N ASP A 30 43.88 -28.66 17.95
CA ASP A 30 43.20 -29.81 18.54
C ASP A 30 41.68 -29.66 18.79
N VAL A 31 41.02 -30.81 18.67
CA VAL A 31 39.74 -31.27 19.25
C VAL A 31 38.40 -30.75 18.70
N LEU A 32 37.82 -31.61 17.84
CA LEU A 32 36.39 -31.84 17.65
C LEU A 32 35.72 -32.33 18.93
N ARG A 33 34.53 -31.81 19.26
CA ARG A 33 33.55 -32.54 20.05
C ARG A 33 32.11 -32.17 19.65
N GLU A 34 31.37 -33.19 19.22
CA GLU A 34 29.98 -33.11 18.82
C GLU A 34 28.98 -33.31 19.97
N LEU A 35 27.74 -32.88 19.67
CA LEU A 35 26.40 -33.30 20.16
C LEU A 35 25.83 -32.65 21.44
N PRO A 36 24.48 -32.62 21.64
CA PRO A 36 23.37 -33.03 20.76
C PRO A 36 22.26 -31.97 20.55
N VAL A 37 21.38 -32.35 19.62
CA VAL A 37 20.09 -31.78 19.21
C VAL A 37 19.03 -32.16 20.24
N ASP A 38 18.18 -31.21 20.65
CA ASP A 38 16.91 -31.52 21.31
C ASP A 38 15.76 -30.96 20.49
N ASP A 39 14.90 -31.90 20.12
CA ASP A 39 13.64 -31.81 19.41
C ASP A 39 12.53 -31.55 20.44
N ALA A 40 11.65 -30.58 20.16
CA ALA A 40 10.42 -30.39 20.92
C ALA A 40 9.32 -29.89 19.98
N SER A 41 8.62 -30.87 19.43
CA SER A 41 7.32 -30.79 18.79
C SER A 41 6.19 -30.50 19.79
N ASP A 42 5.02 -30.18 19.22
CA ASP A 42 3.66 -30.29 19.80
C ASP A 42 3.18 -29.11 20.69
N THR A 43 1.96 -28.58 20.57
CA THR A 43 0.80 -28.85 19.71
C THR A 43 -0.15 -27.65 19.82
N LEU A 44 -0.95 -27.40 18.79
CA LEU A 44 -2.01 -26.39 18.72
C LEU A 44 -3.33 -26.94 19.28
N GLU A 45 -4.03 -26.18 20.12
CA GLU A 45 -5.48 -26.31 20.36
C GLU A 45 -6.16 -24.91 20.39
N PRO A 46 -7.32 -24.72 19.74
CA PRO A 46 -8.16 -23.52 19.86
C PRO A 46 -9.34 -23.72 20.85
N PRO A 47 -10.07 -22.65 21.23
CA PRO A 47 -10.84 -22.59 22.48
C PRO A 47 -12.30 -23.10 22.36
N PRO A 48 -13.00 -23.31 23.48
CA PRO A 48 -14.39 -23.75 23.50
C PRO A 48 -15.38 -22.59 23.38
N ASP A 49 -16.50 -22.89 22.72
CA ASP A 49 -17.69 -22.06 22.59
C ASP A 49 -18.34 -21.76 23.95
N SER A 50 -18.72 -20.49 24.14
CA SER A 50 -19.69 -20.05 25.13
C SER A 50 -20.66 -19.09 24.44
N ASP A 51 -21.94 -19.41 24.44
CA ASP A 51 -22.93 -18.66 25.21
C ASP A 51 -24.35 -19.05 24.79
N THR A 52 -25.03 -19.69 25.73
CA THR A 52 -26.48 -19.80 25.79
C THR A 52 -27.02 -18.52 26.40
N ASP A 53 -27.81 -17.75 25.65
CA ASP A 53 -28.74 -16.79 26.23
C ASP A 53 -30.16 -17.06 25.74
N THR A 54 -30.94 -17.57 26.70
CA THR A 54 -32.39 -17.53 26.74
C THR A 54 -32.84 -16.13 27.14
N GLU A 55 -33.70 -15.48 26.36
CA GLU A 55 -35.08 -15.15 26.78
C GLU A 55 -35.82 -14.26 25.75
N ARG A 56 -37.09 -14.61 25.58
CA ARG A 56 -38.29 -13.78 25.48
C ARG A 56 -38.89 -13.34 24.14
N ASP A 57 -40.17 -13.72 24.07
CA ASP A 57 -41.34 -13.01 23.55
C ASP A 57 -41.41 -12.72 22.05
N THR A 58 -42.19 -13.54 21.36
CA THR A 58 -43.09 -13.06 20.31
C THR A 58 -44.41 -13.82 20.40
N GLY A 59 -45.47 -13.08 20.72
CA GLY A 59 -46.84 -13.49 20.49
C GLY A 59 -47.23 -13.42 19.02
N ASN A 60 -48.26 -14.22 18.74
CA ASN A 60 -49.31 -14.07 17.75
C ASN A 60 -49.05 -14.12 16.24
N ASP A 61 -49.86 -15.00 15.66
CA ASP A 61 -50.65 -14.88 14.44
C ASP A 61 -49.95 -15.04 13.09
N ALA A 62 -50.18 -16.21 12.49
CA ALA A 62 -50.44 -16.31 11.07
C ALA A 62 -51.43 -17.46 10.80
N ASP A 63 -52.58 -17.08 10.28
CA ASP A 63 -53.57 -17.92 9.61
C ASP A 63 -52.94 -18.80 8.51
N THR A 64 -53.57 -19.94 8.24
CA THR A 64 -53.89 -20.38 6.86
C THR A 64 -54.82 -21.59 6.89
N ASP A 65 -56.08 -21.33 6.52
CA ASP A 65 -57.04 -22.10 5.73
C ASP A 65 -56.85 -23.62 5.56
N ARG A 66 -57.91 -24.38 5.90
CA ARG A 66 -58.50 -25.31 4.92
C ARG A 66 -59.91 -25.79 5.29
N ASP A 67 -60.82 -25.58 4.34
CA ASP A 67 -62.17 -26.13 4.26
C ASP A 67 -62.24 -27.65 4.34
N THR A 68 -63.31 -28.17 4.95
CA THR A 68 -64.17 -29.19 4.32
C THR A 68 -65.57 -29.18 4.94
N ASP A 69 -66.57 -28.98 4.09
CA ASP A 69 -68.00 -29.23 4.30
C ASP A 69 -68.28 -30.65 4.81
N THR A 70 -69.25 -30.81 5.72
CA THR A 70 -70.34 -31.79 5.54
C THR A 70 -71.52 -31.53 6.49
N GLU A 71 -72.68 -31.48 5.86
CA GLU A 71 -74.03 -31.21 6.36
C GLU A 71 -74.53 -32.24 7.40
N LEU A 72 -75.36 -31.81 8.35
CA LEU A 72 -76.60 -32.52 8.66
C LEU A 72 -77.60 -31.62 9.41
N ASP A 73 -78.63 -31.21 8.68
CA ASP A 73 -79.85 -30.61 9.20
C ASP A 73 -80.62 -31.55 10.13
N THR A 74 -81.09 -31.03 11.25
CA THR A 74 -82.36 -31.46 11.84
C THR A 74 -83.13 -30.24 12.32
N ASP A 75 -84.16 -29.91 11.55
CA ASP A 75 -85.28 -29.02 11.86
C ASP A 75 -85.84 -29.27 13.27
N THR A 76 -85.97 -28.18 14.03
CA THR A 76 -87.12 -28.00 14.92
C THR A 76 -87.57 -26.54 14.84
N ASP A 77 -88.67 -26.33 14.12
CA ASP A 77 -89.55 -25.17 14.19
C ASP A 77 -89.80 -24.76 15.64
N THR A 78 -89.23 -23.63 16.04
CA THR A 78 -89.77 -22.78 17.09
C THR A 78 -89.83 -21.37 16.51
N ASP A 79 -91.02 -20.78 16.46
CA ASP A 79 -91.26 -19.37 16.14
C ASP A 79 -90.30 -18.48 16.96
N GLU A 80 -89.14 -18.18 16.38
CA GLU A 80 -88.16 -17.26 16.96
C GLU A 80 -88.59 -15.84 16.59
N VAL A 81 -89.03 -15.12 17.62
CA VAL A 81 -89.15 -13.67 17.57
C VAL A 81 -87.75 -13.10 17.27
N CYS A 82 -87.50 -12.65 16.03
CA CYS A 82 -86.23 -12.01 15.71
C CYS A 82 -86.02 -10.81 16.64
N THR A 83 -84.88 -10.78 17.33
CA THR A 83 -84.48 -9.64 18.16
C THR A 83 -83.50 -8.80 17.34
N PRO A 84 -83.81 -7.54 16.96
CA PRO A 84 -82.95 -6.73 16.11
C PRO A 84 -81.57 -6.52 16.73
N SER A 85 -80.50 -6.72 15.96
CA SER A 85 -79.11 -6.56 16.41
C SER A 85 -78.46 -5.36 15.71
N CYS A 86 -78.92 -4.18 16.10
CA CYS A 86 -78.64 -2.94 15.38
C CYS A 86 -77.18 -2.44 15.43
N GLY A 87 -76.31 -2.99 16.27
CA GLY A 87 -74.93 -2.52 16.41
C GLY A 87 -74.88 -1.02 16.71
N GLU A 88 -74.16 -0.26 15.87
CA GLU A 88 -74.07 1.22 15.94
C GLU A 88 -75.17 1.95 15.15
N ARG A 89 -76.07 1.22 14.47
CA ARG A 89 -77.18 1.82 13.71
C ARG A 89 -78.24 2.38 14.67
N VAL A 90 -78.57 3.65 14.49
CA VAL A 90 -79.63 4.36 15.23
C VAL A 90 -80.92 4.52 14.40
N CYS A 91 -80.90 4.13 13.13
CA CYS A 91 -82.06 4.12 12.24
C CYS A 91 -81.94 3.09 11.11
N GLY A 92 -83.05 2.85 10.39
CA GLY A 92 -83.09 1.97 9.21
C GLY A 92 -83.19 0.49 9.57
N PRO A 93 -83.29 -0.42 8.58
CA PRO A 93 -83.47 -1.85 8.84
C PRO A 93 -82.19 -2.47 9.43
N ASP A 94 -82.40 -3.38 10.39
CA ASP A 94 -81.39 -4.30 10.90
C ASP A 94 -80.92 -5.23 9.76
N PRO A 95 -79.61 -5.51 9.62
CA PRO A 95 -79.09 -6.31 8.51
C PRO A 95 -79.49 -7.80 8.54
N VAL A 96 -79.96 -8.31 9.68
CA VAL A 96 -80.19 -9.74 9.89
C VAL A 96 -81.65 -10.10 9.64
N CYS A 97 -82.59 -9.29 10.11
CA CYS A 97 -84.02 -9.57 9.93
C CYS A 97 -84.88 -8.39 9.49
N GLU A 98 -84.24 -7.35 8.95
CA GLU A 98 -84.89 -6.18 8.31
C GLU A 98 -85.82 -5.36 9.24
N GLN A 99 -85.83 -5.64 10.54
CA GLN A 99 -86.58 -4.88 11.51
C GLN A 99 -85.90 -3.55 11.82
N SER A 100 -86.69 -2.48 11.93
CA SER A 100 -86.15 -1.12 12.08
C SER A 100 -85.37 -0.93 13.39
N CYS A 101 -84.12 -0.47 13.27
CA CYS A 101 -83.24 -0.02 14.35
C CYS A 101 -83.57 1.35 14.93
N GLY A 102 -84.53 2.06 14.33
CA GLY A 102 -85.01 3.35 14.79
C GLY A 102 -85.49 4.22 13.64
N GLN A 103 -86.14 5.32 13.97
CA GLN A 103 -86.54 6.36 13.02
C GLN A 103 -85.82 7.66 13.35
N CYS A 104 -85.46 8.40 12.30
CA CYS A 104 -84.80 9.66 12.48
C CYS A 104 -85.77 10.76 12.96
N PRO A 105 -85.29 11.70 13.80
CA PRO A 105 -86.05 12.89 14.15
C PRO A 105 -86.47 13.70 12.92
N GLU A 106 -87.54 14.49 13.06
CA GLU A 106 -88.10 15.31 11.99
C GLU A 106 -87.03 16.20 11.32
N GLY A 107 -86.97 16.17 9.99
CA GLY A 107 -85.94 16.85 9.19
C GLY A 107 -84.63 16.08 9.01
N LYS A 108 -84.57 14.80 9.37
CA LYS A 108 -83.43 13.91 9.12
C LYS A 108 -83.86 12.63 8.40
N THR A 109 -83.02 12.12 7.51
CA THR A 109 -83.15 10.84 6.80
C THR A 109 -82.08 9.86 7.28
N CYS A 110 -82.37 8.57 7.18
CA CYS A 110 -81.42 7.53 7.57
C CYS A 110 -80.49 7.21 6.40
N ASN A 111 -79.18 7.34 6.59
CA ASN A 111 -78.19 6.95 5.57
C ASN A 111 -77.94 5.43 5.56
N SER A 112 -77.12 4.94 4.62
CA SER A 112 -76.80 3.51 4.46
C SER A 112 -76.14 2.88 5.70
N ASP A 113 -75.37 3.68 6.45
CA ASP A 113 -74.66 3.27 7.66
C ASP A 113 -75.58 3.24 8.89
N GLY A 114 -76.86 3.59 8.73
CA GLY A 114 -77.84 3.55 9.82
C GLY A 114 -77.77 4.76 10.76
N GLN A 115 -77.30 5.91 10.29
CA GLN A 115 -77.26 7.17 11.04
C GLN A 115 -78.22 8.24 10.49
N CYS A 116 -78.73 9.08 11.39
CA CYS A 116 -79.68 10.14 11.06
C CYS A 116 -78.99 11.43 10.60
N VAL A 117 -79.07 11.71 9.30
CA VAL A 117 -78.49 12.89 8.64
C VAL A 117 -79.57 13.87 8.21
N ALA A 118 -79.29 15.17 8.19
CA ALA A 118 -80.29 16.19 7.84
C ALA A 118 -80.80 16.02 6.39
N GLU A 119 -82.12 16.05 6.20
CA GLU A 119 -82.78 15.93 4.91
C GLU A 119 -82.46 17.18 4.06
N GLY A 120 -81.79 16.98 2.92
CA GLY A 120 -81.45 18.06 1.99
C GLY A 120 -80.18 18.87 2.31
N CYS A 121 -79.24 18.33 3.09
CA CYS A 121 -77.95 18.99 3.29
C CYS A 121 -77.16 19.03 1.97
N VAL A 122 -77.01 20.22 1.38
CA VAL A 122 -76.21 20.42 0.17
C VAL A 122 -74.74 20.52 0.60
N PRO A 123 -73.84 19.64 0.13
CA PRO A 123 -72.44 19.64 0.53
C PRO A 123 -71.79 21.00 0.23
N ALA A 124 -71.23 21.65 1.26
CA ALA A 124 -70.58 22.95 1.13
C ALA A 124 -69.06 22.78 1.00
N CYS A 125 -68.62 22.10 -0.05
CA CYS A 125 -67.22 21.71 -0.23
C CYS A 125 -66.26 22.90 -0.47
N GLY A 126 -66.76 24.07 -0.89
CA GLY A 126 -65.91 25.25 -1.08
C GLY A 126 -64.77 24.98 -2.07
N LEU A 127 -63.53 25.06 -1.60
CA LEU A 127 -62.31 24.76 -2.37
C LEU A 127 -61.79 23.32 -2.15
N ARG A 128 -62.45 22.52 -1.31
CA ARG A 128 -62.07 21.13 -1.05
C ARG A 128 -62.34 20.26 -2.28
N LYS A 129 -61.35 19.46 -2.66
CA LYS A 129 -61.41 18.43 -3.71
C LYS A 129 -61.56 17.01 -3.14
N CYS A 130 -61.31 16.85 -1.85
CA CYS A 130 -61.38 15.57 -1.15
C CYS A 130 -61.79 15.73 0.33
N GLY A 131 -62.02 14.61 1.01
CA GLY A 131 -62.38 14.57 2.42
C GLY A 131 -63.86 14.88 2.65
N VAL A 132 -64.26 15.15 3.89
CA VAL A 132 -65.68 15.43 4.22
C VAL A 132 -65.95 16.92 4.33
N ASP A 133 -67.15 17.33 3.93
CA ASP A 133 -67.60 18.70 4.08
C ASP A 133 -67.85 19.01 5.58
N PRO A 134 -67.46 20.20 6.08
CA PRO A 134 -67.58 20.53 7.51
C PRO A 134 -69.01 20.70 8.01
N VAL A 135 -69.99 20.80 7.12
CA VAL A 135 -71.39 21.13 7.46
C VAL A 135 -72.25 19.87 7.52
N CYS A 136 -72.15 19.01 6.51
CA CYS A 136 -72.98 17.81 6.37
C CYS A 136 -72.22 16.50 6.65
N GLY A 137 -70.89 16.54 6.74
CA GLY A 137 -70.05 15.34 6.88
C GLY A 137 -70.03 14.46 5.63
N THR A 138 -70.47 14.99 4.49
CA THR A 138 -70.57 14.27 3.22
C THR A 138 -69.28 14.42 2.41
N SER A 139 -68.89 13.40 1.64
CA SER A 139 -67.62 13.44 0.89
C SER A 139 -67.62 14.54 -0.18
N CYS A 140 -66.53 15.31 -0.23
CA CYS A 140 -66.23 16.31 -1.24
C CYS A 140 -65.41 15.76 -2.42
N GLY A 141 -65.14 14.46 -2.43
CA GLY A 141 -64.35 13.77 -3.43
C GLY A 141 -63.29 12.84 -2.80
N GLU A 142 -62.61 12.11 -3.66
CA GLU A 142 -61.50 11.23 -3.30
C GLU A 142 -60.28 11.62 -4.13
N CYS A 143 -59.10 11.43 -3.57
CA CYS A 143 -57.86 11.71 -4.28
C CYS A 143 -57.48 10.60 -5.25
N GLU A 144 -56.67 10.94 -6.25
CA GLU A 144 -56.16 9.96 -7.18
C GLU A 144 -55.16 9.00 -6.50
N ALA A 145 -54.81 7.91 -7.17
CA ALA A 145 -53.85 6.96 -6.64
C ALA A 145 -52.51 7.66 -6.33
N HIS A 146 -51.94 7.38 -5.15
CA HIS A 146 -50.73 8.02 -4.61
C HIS A 146 -50.90 9.47 -4.13
N GLU A 147 -52.12 9.90 -3.84
CA GLU A 147 -52.39 11.16 -3.15
C GLU A 147 -53.12 10.92 -1.81
N LYS A 148 -52.93 11.82 -0.85
CA LYS A 148 -53.66 11.88 0.41
C LYS A 148 -54.36 13.21 0.56
N CYS A 149 -55.56 13.17 1.11
CA CYS A 149 -56.30 14.38 1.41
C CYS A 149 -55.72 15.06 2.66
N ASN A 150 -55.28 16.30 2.52
CA ASN A 150 -54.82 17.12 3.65
C ASN A 150 -56.00 17.74 4.42
N ASP A 151 -55.71 18.40 5.54
CA ASP A 151 -56.72 19.01 6.41
C ASP A 151 -57.53 20.12 5.71
N ASP A 152 -56.94 20.78 4.70
CA ASP A 152 -57.58 21.80 3.86
C ASP A 152 -58.47 21.20 2.76
N GLY A 153 -58.53 19.87 2.66
CA GLY A 153 -59.31 19.14 1.67
C GLY A 153 -58.72 19.18 0.27
N GLN A 154 -57.41 19.35 0.14
CA GLN A 154 -56.68 19.19 -1.12
C GLN A 154 -55.94 17.87 -1.17
N CYS A 155 -55.80 17.33 -2.37
CA CYS A 155 -55.03 16.12 -2.62
C CYS A 155 -53.56 16.48 -2.75
N GLU A 156 -52.74 15.92 -1.87
CA GLU A 156 -51.29 16.06 -1.88
C GLU A 156 -50.65 14.72 -2.22
N CYS A 157 -49.69 14.74 -3.13
CA CYS A 157 -48.99 13.54 -3.55
C CYS A 157 -48.19 12.94 -2.37
N VAL A 158 -48.28 11.62 -2.21
CA VAL A 158 -47.56 10.86 -1.20
C VAL A 158 -46.32 10.26 -1.85
N PRO A 159 -45.12 10.69 -1.46
CA PRO A 159 -43.87 10.26 -2.10
C PRO A 159 -43.68 8.74 -1.98
N ALA A 160 -43.38 8.08 -3.11
CA ALA A 160 -43.11 6.65 -3.14
C ALA A 160 -41.60 6.38 -3.03
N CYS A 161 -41.06 6.58 -1.83
CA CYS A 161 -39.61 6.57 -1.66
C CYS A 161 -38.98 5.19 -1.62
N SER A 162 -39.61 4.14 -1.10
CA SER A 162 -38.97 2.82 -1.06
C SER A 162 -38.78 2.22 -2.48
N PRO A 163 -37.57 1.78 -2.87
CA PRO A 163 -36.37 1.53 -2.05
C PRO A 163 -35.30 2.66 -2.03
N ARG A 164 -35.60 3.84 -2.60
CA ARG A 164 -34.73 5.02 -2.63
C ARG A 164 -34.52 5.61 -1.23
N GLN A 165 -33.26 5.98 -0.96
CA GLN A 165 -32.80 6.72 0.21
C GLN A 165 -32.58 8.22 -0.11
N CYS A 166 -32.41 8.55 -1.39
CA CYS A 166 -32.09 9.89 -1.86
C CYS A 166 -32.69 10.18 -3.24
N GLY A 167 -32.66 11.46 -3.63
CA GLY A 167 -33.10 11.91 -4.95
C GLY A 167 -34.63 11.97 -5.09
N PRO A 168 -35.16 12.37 -6.26
CA PRO A 168 -36.59 12.53 -6.45
C PRO A 168 -37.32 11.18 -6.48
N ASP A 169 -38.48 11.12 -5.82
CA ASP A 169 -39.39 10.00 -5.92
C ASP A 169 -40.00 9.93 -7.33
N PRO A 170 -40.25 8.73 -7.87
CA PRO A 170 -40.68 8.56 -9.26
C PRO A 170 -42.13 8.98 -9.53
N VAL A 171 -42.92 9.24 -8.48
CA VAL A 171 -44.36 9.57 -8.59
C VAL A 171 -44.59 11.07 -8.48
N CYS A 172 -44.10 11.68 -7.41
CA CYS A 172 -44.34 13.09 -7.09
C CYS A 172 -43.17 14.00 -7.48
N GLY A 173 -41.98 13.45 -7.79
CA GLY A 173 -40.77 14.21 -8.05
C GLY A 173 -40.18 14.92 -6.82
N THR A 174 -40.68 14.56 -5.63
CA THR A 174 -40.27 15.12 -4.33
C THR A 174 -39.07 14.35 -3.78
N SER A 175 -38.19 15.02 -3.02
CA SER A 175 -36.96 14.38 -2.54
C SER A 175 -37.24 13.29 -1.50
N CYS A 176 -36.64 12.12 -1.69
CA CYS A 176 -36.61 11.02 -0.73
C CYS A 176 -35.50 11.14 0.32
N GLY A 177 -34.64 12.16 0.21
CA GLY A 177 -33.54 12.38 1.13
C GLY A 177 -32.30 12.93 0.41
N GLU A 178 -31.27 13.20 1.21
CA GLU A 178 -29.94 13.59 0.76
C GLU A 178 -28.91 12.63 1.36
N CYS A 179 -27.82 12.38 0.64
CA CYS A 179 -26.76 11.49 1.11
C CYS A 179 -25.82 12.18 2.11
N GLU A 180 -25.07 11.38 2.87
CA GLU A 180 -24.11 11.91 3.84
C GLU A 180 -22.88 12.53 3.14
N ALA A 181 -22.00 13.15 3.93
CA ALA A 181 -20.78 13.73 3.41
C ALA A 181 -19.91 12.64 2.75
N HIS A 182 -19.42 12.93 1.55
CA HIS A 182 -18.65 12.01 0.69
C HIS A 182 -19.47 10.91 0.01
N GLU A 183 -20.79 11.06 -0.08
CA GLU A 183 -21.66 10.19 -0.87
C GLU A 183 -22.34 10.96 -2.02
N LYS A 184 -22.77 10.22 -3.05
CA LYS A 184 -23.61 10.72 -4.14
C LYS A 184 -24.80 9.80 -4.33
N CYS A 185 -25.94 10.42 -4.60
CA CYS A 185 -27.13 9.70 -4.98
C CYS A 185 -27.00 9.15 -6.40
N ASN A 186 -27.14 7.85 -6.58
CA ASN A 186 -27.17 7.21 -7.89
C ASN A 186 -28.57 7.27 -8.53
N ASP A 187 -28.70 6.80 -9.77
CA ASP A 187 -29.97 6.84 -10.51
C ASP A 187 -31.06 5.95 -9.88
N ASP A 188 -30.67 4.91 -9.15
CA ASP A 188 -31.56 4.02 -8.38
C ASP A 188 -31.97 4.62 -7.02
N GLY A 189 -31.47 5.81 -6.68
CA GLY A 189 -31.79 6.52 -5.45
C GLY A 189 -31.09 5.95 -4.21
N GLN A 190 -29.98 5.23 -4.37
CA GLN A 190 -29.10 4.80 -3.29
C GLN A 190 -27.94 5.78 -3.12
N CYS A 191 -27.47 5.94 -1.89
CA CYS A 191 -26.28 6.71 -1.59
C CYS A 191 -25.03 5.85 -1.80
N GLU A 192 -24.15 6.28 -2.70
CA GLU A 192 -22.89 5.62 -2.99
C GLU A 192 -21.72 6.50 -2.59
N CYS A 193 -20.76 5.93 -1.87
CA CYS A 193 -19.56 6.66 -1.46
C CYS A 193 -18.73 7.09 -2.67
N VAL A 194 -18.29 8.34 -2.67
CA VAL A 194 -17.44 8.93 -3.71
C VAL A 194 -15.98 8.86 -3.23
N PRO A 195 -15.12 8.07 -3.90
CA PRO A 195 -13.74 7.84 -3.47
C PRO A 195 -12.94 9.15 -3.36
N ALA A 196 -12.24 9.34 -2.24
CA ALA A 196 -11.43 10.54 -1.99
C ALA A 196 -9.94 10.28 -2.24
N CYS A 197 -9.57 9.97 -3.48
CA CYS A 197 -8.22 9.51 -3.81
C CYS A 197 -7.12 10.58 -3.74
N GLY A 198 -7.46 11.86 -3.85
CA GLY A 198 -6.46 12.94 -3.81
C GLY A 198 -5.33 12.72 -4.84
N PRO A 199 -4.05 12.66 -4.43
CA PRO A 199 -2.92 12.40 -5.33
C PRO A 199 -2.65 10.90 -5.58
N ARG A 200 -3.41 9.99 -4.96
CA ARG A 200 -3.19 8.54 -5.10
C ARG A 200 -3.54 8.07 -6.50
N LYS A 201 -2.67 7.24 -7.08
CA LYS A 201 -2.85 6.54 -8.36
C LYS A 201 -3.24 5.07 -8.19
N CYS A 202 -3.03 4.53 -6.99
CA CYS A 202 -3.32 3.14 -6.64
C CYS A 202 -3.69 2.98 -5.17
N GLY A 203 -4.10 1.78 -4.78
CA GLY A 203 -4.42 1.42 -3.39
C GLY A 203 -5.83 1.85 -3.00
N VAL A 204 -6.16 1.81 -1.71
CA VAL A 204 -7.51 2.18 -1.23
C VAL A 204 -7.57 3.65 -0.82
N ASP A 205 -8.72 4.27 -1.06
CA ASP A 205 -9.03 5.62 -0.57
C ASP A 205 -9.33 5.56 0.95
N PRO A 206 -8.92 6.57 1.72
CA PRO A 206 -9.04 6.55 3.17
C PRO A 206 -10.47 6.81 3.69
N VAL A 207 -11.41 7.20 2.82
CA VAL A 207 -12.78 7.56 3.21
C VAL A 207 -13.72 6.40 2.96
N CYS A 208 -13.76 5.87 1.74
CA CYS A 208 -14.68 4.82 1.32
C CYS A 208 -14.05 3.41 1.37
N GLY A 209 -12.72 3.30 1.51
CA GLY A 209 -12.01 2.02 1.39
C GLY A 209 -12.06 1.42 -0.02
N THR A 210 -12.45 2.22 -1.00
CA THR A 210 -12.57 1.83 -2.41
C THR A 210 -11.26 2.04 -3.14
N SER A 211 -11.04 1.29 -4.23
CA SER A 211 -9.78 1.38 -4.98
C SER A 211 -9.65 2.73 -5.70
N CYS A 212 -8.48 3.37 -5.55
CA CYS A 212 -8.05 4.56 -6.29
C CYS A 212 -7.39 4.25 -7.64
N GLY A 213 -7.37 2.97 -8.01
CA GLY A 213 -6.70 2.48 -9.20
C GLY A 213 -5.82 1.28 -8.88
N GLU A 214 -5.38 0.63 -9.95
CA GLU A 214 -4.41 -0.46 -9.90
C GLU A 214 -3.20 -0.03 -10.72
N CYS A 215 -2.01 -0.47 -10.29
CA CYS A 215 -0.81 -0.21 -11.03
C CYS A 215 -0.71 -1.09 -12.27
N GLU A 216 -0.04 -0.59 -13.30
CA GLU A 216 0.27 -1.38 -14.49
C GLU A 216 1.14 -2.60 -14.12
N ALA A 217 1.22 -3.57 -15.04
CA ALA A 217 2.10 -4.71 -14.87
C ALA A 217 3.53 -4.23 -14.60
N ASN A 218 4.20 -4.84 -13.61
CA ASN A 218 5.53 -4.45 -13.11
C ASN A 218 5.57 -3.16 -12.28
N TYR A 219 4.44 -2.72 -11.71
CA TYR A 219 4.38 -1.68 -10.68
C TYR A 219 3.60 -2.16 -9.44
N GLU A 220 4.08 -1.80 -8.25
CA GLU A 220 3.50 -2.06 -6.94
C GLU A 220 3.03 -0.73 -6.34
N CYS A 221 1.98 -0.79 -5.52
CA CYS A 221 1.47 0.39 -4.85
C CYS A 221 2.20 0.63 -3.52
N ASP A 222 2.84 1.78 -3.36
CA ASP A 222 3.48 2.15 -2.10
C ASP A 222 2.48 2.71 -1.07
N ASP A 223 2.95 2.95 0.17
CA ASP A 223 2.13 3.46 1.28
C ASP A 223 1.55 4.86 1.00
N ASP A 224 2.20 5.64 0.12
CA ASP A 224 1.77 6.98 -0.32
C ASP A 224 0.75 6.91 -1.49
N GLY A 225 0.42 5.71 -1.98
CA GLY A 225 -0.54 5.46 -3.04
C GLY A 225 0.00 5.78 -4.45
N GLN A 226 1.31 5.67 -4.65
CA GLN A 226 1.96 5.80 -5.95
C GLN A 226 2.36 4.44 -6.52
N CYS A 227 2.27 4.30 -7.84
CA CYS A 227 2.79 3.14 -8.55
C CYS A 227 4.29 3.27 -8.70
N ILE A 228 5.02 2.43 -7.97
CA ILE A 228 6.47 2.28 -8.07
C ILE A 228 6.78 0.98 -8.83
N PRO A 229 7.87 0.87 -9.60
CA PRO A 229 8.20 -0.39 -10.27
C PRO A 229 8.25 -1.57 -9.27
N SER A 230 7.45 -2.61 -9.47
CA SER A 230 7.39 -3.83 -8.65
C SER A 230 8.60 -4.74 -8.86
N ASP A 231 9.45 -4.42 -9.84
CA ASP A 231 10.64 -5.17 -10.20
C ASP A 231 11.87 -4.91 -9.30
N GLY A 232 11.68 -4.87 -7.97
CA GLY A 232 12.72 -5.40 -7.08
C GLY A 232 13.74 -4.45 -6.43
N ILE A 233 13.49 -3.14 -6.31
CA ILE A 233 14.28 -2.30 -5.39
C ILE A 233 13.85 -2.59 -3.95
N LYS A 234 14.55 -3.52 -3.29
CA LYS A 234 14.27 -3.90 -1.89
C LYS A 234 14.92 -2.92 -0.93
N TRP A 235 14.12 -2.26 -0.10
CA TRP A 235 14.59 -1.35 0.94
C TRP A 235 14.73 -2.07 2.28
N VAL A 236 15.87 -1.91 2.93
CA VAL A 236 16.15 -2.41 4.29
C VAL A 236 16.17 -1.21 5.23
N ARG A 237 15.41 -1.28 6.33
CA ARG A 237 15.43 -0.26 7.37
C ARG A 237 16.69 -0.44 8.22
N ILE A 238 17.50 0.59 8.30
CA ILE A 238 18.70 0.63 9.14
C ILE A 238 18.37 1.47 10.36
N ALA A 239 18.39 0.85 11.55
CA ALA A 239 18.14 1.54 12.80
C ALA A 239 19.26 2.56 13.06
N GLY A 240 18.90 3.81 13.37
CA GLY A 240 19.89 4.84 13.66
C GLY A 240 20.63 4.59 14.97
N GLY A 241 21.83 5.15 15.08
CA GLY A 241 22.72 4.96 16.22
C GLY A 241 23.93 5.88 16.17
N THR A 242 24.81 5.75 17.15
CA THR A 242 26.11 6.43 17.15
C THR A 242 27.21 5.41 16.95
N PHE A 243 28.17 5.71 16.07
CA PHE A 243 29.31 4.84 15.82
C PHE A 243 30.61 5.64 15.67
N LEU A 244 31.72 4.93 15.73
CA LEU A 244 33.04 5.47 15.44
C LEU A 244 33.33 5.29 13.94
N MET A 245 33.32 6.39 13.20
CA MET A 245 33.61 6.41 11.77
C MET A 245 35.12 6.55 11.53
N GLY A 246 35.64 5.80 10.55
CA GLY A 246 37.06 5.78 10.19
C GLY A 246 37.85 4.63 10.78
N SER A 247 39.19 4.70 10.68
CA SER A 247 40.09 3.65 11.18
C SER A 247 41.49 4.17 11.51
N ASP A 248 42.03 3.77 12.65
CA ASP A 248 43.43 4.05 13.03
C ASP A 248 44.44 3.20 12.26
N ASP A 249 44.02 2.04 11.73
CA ASP A 249 44.84 1.13 10.91
C ASP A 249 44.80 1.46 9.42
N GLY A 250 44.01 2.46 9.03
CA GLY A 250 43.81 2.91 7.66
C GLY A 250 44.76 4.02 7.18
N GLY A 251 44.47 4.52 5.97
CA GLY A 251 45.14 5.69 5.39
C GLY A 251 44.86 6.99 6.16
N SER A 252 45.49 8.09 5.75
CA SER A 252 45.24 9.42 6.35
C SER A 252 43.82 9.91 6.08
N ASP A 253 43.23 9.48 4.97
CA ASP A 253 41.86 9.74 4.57
C ASP A 253 40.83 9.04 5.47
N GLU A 254 41.21 7.96 6.15
CA GLU A 254 40.35 7.24 7.09
C GLU A 254 40.42 7.80 8.52
N LYS A 255 41.16 8.89 8.73
CA LYS A 255 41.47 9.48 10.04
C LYS A 255 41.00 10.93 10.14
N PRO A 256 40.80 11.47 11.36
CA PRO A 256 40.76 10.74 12.63
C PRO A 256 39.49 9.89 12.77
N VAL A 257 39.58 8.85 13.60
CA VAL A 257 38.38 8.16 14.10
C VAL A 257 37.55 9.14 14.91
N HIS A 258 36.26 9.27 14.60
CA HIS A 258 35.38 10.25 15.24
C HIS A 258 33.96 9.71 15.41
N SER A 259 33.23 10.27 16.38
CA SER A 259 31.86 9.85 16.70
C SER A 259 30.85 10.51 15.77
N VAL A 260 29.98 9.70 15.15
CA VAL A 260 28.92 10.17 14.24
C VAL A 260 27.59 9.56 14.67
N MET A 261 26.56 10.40 14.79
CA MET A 261 25.18 10.00 15.04
C MET A 261 24.44 9.90 13.71
N VAL A 262 24.09 8.67 13.31
CA VAL A 262 23.36 8.41 12.07
C VAL A 262 21.87 8.24 12.41
N PRO A 263 20.96 9.05 11.82
CA PRO A 263 19.53 8.87 12.02
C PRO A 263 19.05 7.53 11.46
N THR A 264 17.86 7.09 11.83
CA THR A 264 17.25 5.94 11.15
C THR A 264 17.00 6.30 9.69
N PHE A 265 17.26 5.36 8.77
CA PHE A 265 17.00 5.52 7.35
C PHE A 265 16.68 4.17 6.70
N LYS A 266 16.42 4.17 5.40
CA LYS A 266 16.31 2.95 4.58
C LYS A 266 17.43 2.97 3.55
N MET A 267 18.03 1.81 3.28
CA MET A 267 19.03 1.61 2.22
C MET A 267 18.60 0.47 1.30
N THR A 268 18.95 0.51 0.02
CA THR A 268 18.67 -0.63 -0.87
C THR A 268 19.50 -1.84 -0.48
N LYS A 269 18.86 -3.02 -0.50
CA LYS A 269 19.46 -4.30 -0.11
C LYS A 269 20.74 -4.60 -0.91
N THR A 270 20.76 -4.20 -2.17
CA THR A 270 21.85 -4.39 -3.11
C THR A 270 22.24 -3.05 -3.74
N GLU A 271 23.33 -3.04 -4.47
CA GLU A 271 23.59 -2.07 -5.53
C GLU A 271 22.44 -2.06 -6.55
N VAL A 272 22.28 -0.94 -7.25
CA VAL A 272 21.32 -0.83 -8.35
C VAL A 272 21.73 -1.76 -9.47
N THR A 273 20.80 -2.59 -9.95
CA THR A 273 21.07 -3.55 -11.03
C THR A 273 20.94 -2.92 -12.41
N VAL A 274 21.49 -3.58 -13.44
CA VAL A 274 21.33 -3.15 -14.84
C VAL A 274 19.85 -3.09 -15.25
N ASP A 275 19.04 -4.09 -14.88
CA ASP A 275 17.61 -4.11 -15.22
C ASP A 275 16.84 -2.98 -14.53
N GLN A 276 17.15 -2.70 -13.27
CA GLN A 276 16.57 -1.55 -12.55
C GLN A 276 16.95 -0.23 -13.23
N TYR A 277 18.24 -0.03 -13.54
CA TYR A 277 18.68 1.18 -14.23
C TYR A 277 18.05 1.32 -15.63
N ARG A 278 17.85 0.19 -16.32
CA ARG A 278 17.23 0.17 -17.65
C ARG A 278 15.80 0.71 -17.63
N ALA A 279 15.02 0.39 -16.61
CA ALA A 279 13.67 0.96 -16.45
C ALA A 279 13.68 2.50 -16.47
N CYS A 280 14.60 3.14 -15.73
CA CYS A 280 14.71 4.60 -15.74
C CYS A 280 15.15 5.18 -17.11
N VAL A 281 16.00 4.46 -17.84
CA VAL A 281 16.42 4.88 -19.19
C VAL A 281 15.29 4.71 -20.20
N ASP A 282 14.51 3.64 -20.11
CA ASP A 282 13.39 3.36 -21.01
C ASP A 282 12.25 4.38 -20.82
N GLU A 283 12.06 4.90 -19.59
CA GLU A 283 11.15 6.02 -19.29
C GLU A 283 11.69 7.39 -19.76
N GLY A 284 12.99 7.49 -20.05
CA GLY A 284 13.64 8.71 -20.52
C GLY A 284 14.11 9.67 -19.42
N ASP A 285 14.01 9.26 -18.14
CA ASP A 285 14.47 10.05 -16.99
C ASP A 285 15.97 9.87 -16.70
N CYS A 286 16.55 8.73 -17.12
CA CYS A 286 17.99 8.46 -17.03
C CYS A 286 18.67 8.44 -18.41
N THR A 287 19.98 8.68 -18.43
CA THR A 287 20.81 8.53 -19.64
C THR A 287 21.58 7.22 -19.61
N ALA A 288 21.83 6.61 -20.77
CA ALA A 288 22.55 5.34 -20.84
C ALA A 288 23.98 5.43 -20.22
N PRO A 289 24.40 4.42 -19.43
CA PRO A 289 25.78 4.28 -18.97
C PRO A 289 26.78 4.11 -20.12
N ASN A 290 28.08 4.19 -19.82
CA ASN A 290 29.10 3.82 -20.79
C ASN A 290 29.08 2.31 -21.10
N THR A 291 29.47 1.95 -22.32
CA THR A 291 29.66 0.56 -22.74
C THR A 291 31.14 0.23 -22.88
N GLY A 292 31.46 -1.06 -22.88
CA GLY A 292 32.85 -1.52 -22.89
C GLY A 292 32.95 -3.02 -22.63
N TYR A 293 34.18 -3.53 -22.58
CA TYR A 293 34.42 -4.94 -22.29
C TYR A 293 33.89 -5.33 -20.88
N ASP A 294 34.23 -4.52 -19.87
CA ASP A 294 33.87 -4.76 -18.47
C ASP A 294 32.62 -4.00 -17.98
N CYS A 295 31.95 -3.25 -18.86
CA CYS A 295 30.70 -2.56 -18.53
C CYS A 295 29.50 -3.50 -18.75
N ASN A 296 28.51 -3.44 -17.86
CA ASN A 296 27.41 -4.41 -17.83
C ASN A 296 26.22 -4.01 -18.73
N TRP A 297 26.09 -2.72 -19.06
CA TRP A 297 24.90 -2.15 -19.71
C TRP A 297 24.44 -2.85 -21.00
N ASP A 298 25.40 -3.20 -21.86
CA ASP A 298 25.16 -3.80 -23.19
C ASP A 298 25.27 -5.33 -23.20
N LYS A 299 25.41 -5.96 -22.03
CA LYS A 299 25.53 -7.42 -21.91
C LYS A 299 24.15 -8.03 -21.61
N PRO A 300 23.60 -8.87 -22.50
CA PRO A 300 22.23 -9.38 -22.35
C PRO A 300 22.06 -10.33 -21.16
N ASP A 301 23.14 -10.91 -20.65
CA ASP A 301 23.17 -11.84 -19.53
C ASP A 301 23.47 -11.18 -18.17
N ARG A 302 23.58 -9.84 -18.13
CA ARG A 302 23.99 -9.09 -16.92
C ARG A 302 22.91 -8.23 -16.30
N GLY A 303 21.63 -8.53 -16.57
CA GLY A 303 20.50 -7.78 -16.00
C GLY A 303 20.52 -7.67 -14.47
N SER A 304 20.93 -8.74 -13.78
CA SER A 304 21.04 -8.81 -12.31
C SER A 304 22.41 -8.43 -11.75
N HIS A 305 23.35 -8.01 -12.59
CA HIS A 305 24.63 -7.45 -12.14
C HIS A 305 24.45 -5.99 -11.71
N PRO A 306 25.34 -5.43 -10.87
CA PRO A 306 25.30 -4.01 -10.57
C PRO A 306 25.46 -3.20 -11.86
N VAL A 307 24.67 -2.14 -12.02
CA VAL A 307 24.96 -1.14 -13.04
C VAL A 307 26.32 -0.51 -12.70
N ASN A 308 27.20 -0.47 -13.69
CA ASN A 308 28.53 0.12 -13.58
C ASN A 308 28.79 1.04 -14.77
N CYS A 309 29.95 1.70 -14.79
CA CYS A 309 30.29 2.66 -15.84
C CYS A 309 29.28 3.83 -15.92
N VAL A 310 28.75 4.22 -14.76
CA VAL A 310 27.90 5.41 -14.55
C VAL A 310 28.68 6.48 -13.80
N ASP A 311 28.42 7.73 -14.13
CA ASP A 311 28.98 8.85 -13.36
C ASP A 311 28.07 9.23 -12.18
N TRP A 312 28.53 10.17 -11.37
CA TRP A 312 27.82 10.56 -10.16
C TRP A 312 26.47 11.23 -10.47
N ASP A 313 26.40 12.03 -11.53
CA ASP A 313 25.16 12.71 -11.95
C ASP A 313 24.12 11.69 -12.46
N GLN A 314 24.56 10.65 -13.18
CA GLN A 314 23.71 9.53 -13.60
C GLN A 314 23.17 8.73 -12.41
N ALA A 315 24.01 8.49 -11.39
CA ALA A 315 23.59 7.84 -10.16
C ALA A 315 22.57 8.70 -9.39
N GLN A 316 22.79 10.01 -9.35
CA GLN A 316 21.88 10.97 -8.71
C GLN A 316 20.52 11.05 -9.43
N ALA A 317 20.51 11.07 -10.76
CA ALA A 317 19.29 11.07 -11.57
C ALA A 317 18.43 9.83 -11.29
N PHE A 318 19.06 8.64 -11.29
CA PHE A 318 18.38 7.39 -10.94
C PHE A 318 17.86 7.42 -9.51
N ALA A 319 18.65 7.90 -8.55
CA ALA A 319 18.25 7.99 -7.17
C ALA A 319 16.99 8.85 -7.01
N THR A 320 16.91 10.00 -7.70
CA THR A 320 15.74 10.86 -7.72
C THR A 320 14.53 10.18 -8.35
N TRP A 321 14.70 9.53 -9.50
CA TRP A 321 13.63 8.78 -10.17
C TRP A 321 13.07 7.66 -9.29
N ALA A 322 13.93 6.92 -8.58
CA ALA A 322 13.54 5.85 -7.67
C ALA A 322 12.97 6.32 -6.32
N GLY A 323 12.74 7.64 -6.14
CA GLY A 323 12.19 8.20 -4.89
C GLY A 323 13.15 8.16 -3.71
N GLY A 324 14.46 8.16 -3.96
CA GLY A 324 15.52 8.15 -2.97
C GLY A 324 16.60 9.21 -3.22
N ARG A 325 17.79 8.92 -2.70
CA ARG A 325 19.02 9.70 -2.86
C ARG A 325 20.23 8.76 -2.77
N LEU A 326 21.42 9.26 -3.06
CA LEU A 326 22.64 8.56 -2.66
C LEU A 326 22.76 8.59 -1.12
N PRO A 327 23.32 7.55 -0.49
CA PRO A 327 23.67 7.59 0.94
C PRO A 327 24.75 8.65 1.18
N SER A 328 24.78 9.23 2.38
CA SER A 328 26.01 9.90 2.83
C SER A 328 27.12 8.86 3.05
N GLU A 329 28.37 9.30 3.06
CA GLU A 329 29.51 8.45 3.39
C GLU A 329 29.34 7.82 4.79
N ALA A 330 28.84 8.61 5.74
CA ALA A 330 28.57 8.17 7.11
C ALA A 330 27.46 7.11 7.18
N GLU A 331 26.34 7.30 6.47
CA GLU A 331 25.28 6.30 6.37
C GLU A 331 25.79 5.00 5.75
N TRP A 332 26.62 5.11 4.71
CA TRP A 332 27.20 3.94 4.04
C TRP A 332 28.13 3.17 4.98
N GLU A 333 29.06 3.84 5.69
CA GLU A 333 29.97 3.15 6.62
C GLU A 333 29.20 2.53 7.79
N TYR A 334 28.23 3.25 8.35
CA TYR A 334 27.40 2.76 9.44
C TYR A 334 26.66 1.47 9.05
N ALA A 335 26.07 1.45 7.86
CA ALA A 335 25.40 0.29 7.31
C ALA A 335 26.38 -0.86 6.98
N ALA A 336 27.53 -0.55 6.38
CA ALA A 336 28.58 -1.52 6.08
C ALA A 336 29.20 -2.14 7.35
N ARG A 337 29.12 -1.45 8.48
CA ARG A 337 29.51 -1.93 9.81
C ARG A 337 28.35 -2.61 10.56
N SER A 338 27.32 -3.09 9.87
CA SER A 338 26.21 -3.84 10.50
C SER A 338 25.54 -3.07 11.66
N GLY A 339 25.20 -1.81 11.39
CA GLY A 339 24.62 -0.91 12.39
C GLY A 339 25.65 -0.22 13.29
N GLY A 340 26.85 0.03 12.75
CA GLY A 340 27.91 0.77 13.46
C GLY A 340 28.77 -0.06 14.42
N GLN A 341 28.82 -1.38 14.25
CA GLN A 341 29.74 -2.24 15.00
C GLN A 341 31.20 -1.86 14.71
N ASP A 342 32.09 -2.09 15.66
CA ASP A 342 33.54 -1.94 15.44
C ASP A 342 34.10 -3.16 14.70
N TRP A 343 33.60 -3.38 13.49
CA TRP A 343 33.99 -4.49 12.60
C TRP A 343 34.70 -3.98 11.36
N LYS A 344 35.74 -4.72 10.95
CA LYS A 344 36.51 -4.42 9.75
C LYS A 344 35.73 -4.63 8.45
N TYR A 345 34.86 -5.64 8.41
CA TYR A 345 34.02 -5.99 7.27
C TYR A 345 32.55 -6.13 7.70
N PRO A 346 31.60 -6.18 6.75
CA PRO A 346 30.17 -6.34 7.05
C PRO A 346 29.82 -7.52 7.96
N TRP A 347 30.59 -8.60 7.89
CA TRP A 347 30.39 -9.84 8.63
C TRP A 347 31.28 -9.98 9.88
N GLY A 348 32.09 -8.97 10.23
CA GLY A 348 33.04 -9.04 11.34
C GLY A 348 34.50 -8.83 10.91
N ASP A 349 35.44 -9.33 11.72
CA ASP A 349 36.88 -9.09 11.55
C ASP A 349 37.63 -10.18 10.78
N GLU A 350 36.92 -11.26 10.44
CA GLU A 350 37.45 -12.36 9.65
C GLU A 350 37.83 -11.87 8.25
N GLY A 351 39.03 -12.25 7.80
CA GLY A 351 39.57 -11.81 6.51
C GLY A 351 38.62 -12.04 5.35
N ALA A 352 38.53 -11.05 4.45
CA ALA A 352 37.74 -11.16 3.24
C ALA A 352 38.27 -12.27 2.32
N THR A 353 37.36 -13.09 1.82
CA THR A 353 37.63 -14.18 0.88
C THR A 353 36.53 -14.21 -0.17
N CYS A 354 36.78 -14.94 -1.26
CA CYS A 354 35.78 -15.18 -2.29
C CYS A 354 34.54 -15.97 -1.84
N ALA A 355 34.51 -16.48 -0.60
CA ALA A 355 33.29 -17.03 0.00
C ALA A 355 32.35 -15.94 0.54
N ARG A 356 32.86 -14.73 0.82
CA ARG A 356 32.12 -13.63 1.44
C ARG A 356 32.00 -12.39 0.54
N ALA A 357 32.96 -12.13 -0.34
CA ALA A 357 32.93 -10.97 -1.22
C ALA A 357 33.32 -11.34 -2.65
N VAL A 358 32.87 -10.53 -3.62
CA VAL A 358 33.36 -10.60 -5.01
C VAL A 358 34.58 -9.70 -5.10
N MET A 359 35.77 -10.28 -5.15
CA MET A 359 37.04 -9.57 -4.99
C MET A 359 38.16 -10.22 -5.80
N ALA A 360 39.32 -9.58 -5.84
CA ALA A 360 40.54 -10.20 -6.32
C ALA A 360 41.13 -11.14 -5.26
N ASP A 361 41.45 -12.38 -5.65
CA ASP A 361 42.09 -13.38 -4.80
C ASP A 361 43.36 -13.90 -5.50
N GLY A 362 44.52 -13.42 -5.05
CA GLY A 362 45.80 -13.72 -5.68
C GLY A 362 45.96 -13.07 -7.06
N MET A 363 46.05 -13.88 -8.12
CA MET A 363 46.22 -13.40 -9.50
C MET A 363 44.89 -13.19 -10.23
N ASP A 364 43.78 -13.67 -9.66
CA ASP A 364 42.48 -13.68 -10.32
C ASP A 364 41.54 -12.61 -9.75
N ALA A 365 41.00 -11.76 -10.62
CA ALA A 365 39.98 -10.77 -10.25
C ALA A 365 38.57 -11.37 -10.29
N GLY A 366 37.64 -10.78 -9.53
CA GLY A 366 36.23 -11.19 -9.50
C GLY A 366 36.04 -12.66 -9.15
N CYS A 367 36.86 -13.20 -8.23
CA CYS A 367 36.86 -14.60 -7.84
C CYS A 367 36.99 -15.57 -9.03
N GLY A 368 37.94 -15.29 -9.93
CA GLY A 368 38.20 -16.12 -11.12
C GLY A 368 37.31 -15.83 -12.32
N ARG A 369 36.47 -14.78 -12.26
CA ARG A 369 35.60 -14.37 -13.38
C ARG A 369 36.02 -13.09 -14.07
N ASP A 370 36.99 -12.37 -13.53
CA ASP A 370 37.49 -11.10 -14.07
C ASP A 370 36.35 -10.10 -14.37
N SER A 371 35.34 -10.07 -13.49
CA SER A 371 34.09 -9.32 -13.68
C SER A 371 33.29 -9.23 -12.38
N THR A 372 32.32 -8.31 -12.37
CA THR A 372 31.21 -8.32 -11.39
C THR A 372 30.45 -9.64 -11.40
N TRP A 373 29.76 -9.94 -10.31
CA TRP A 373 28.79 -11.04 -10.23
C TRP A 373 27.37 -10.46 -10.09
N PRO A 374 26.32 -11.28 -10.26
CA PRO A 374 24.97 -10.88 -9.88
C PRO A 374 24.95 -10.39 -8.42
N VAL A 375 24.13 -9.37 -8.16
CA VAL A 375 23.97 -8.84 -6.81
C VAL A 375 23.49 -9.92 -5.84
N CYS A 376 23.88 -9.79 -4.59
CA CYS A 376 23.64 -10.69 -3.47
C CYS A 376 24.13 -12.14 -3.70
N SER A 377 25.19 -12.33 -4.49
CA SER A 377 25.73 -13.66 -4.80
C SER A 377 26.61 -14.26 -3.68
N LYS A 378 26.98 -13.47 -2.68
CA LYS A 378 27.83 -13.87 -1.55
C LYS A 378 27.11 -13.68 -0.19
N PRO A 379 26.09 -14.51 0.13
CA PRO A 379 25.26 -14.31 1.32
C PRO A 379 26.04 -14.36 2.64
N ASN A 380 27.17 -15.07 2.70
CA ASN A 380 28.03 -15.10 3.89
C ASN A 380 28.74 -13.76 4.14
N GLY A 381 28.71 -12.83 3.19
CA GLY A 381 29.27 -11.48 3.38
C GLY A 381 28.22 -10.41 3.64
N ASN A 382 26.97 -10.78 3.89
CA ASN A 382 25.93 -9.80 4.16
C ASN A 382 26.11 -9.14 5.54
N THR A 383 25.60 -7.92 5.69
CA THR A 383 25.46 -7.28 7.00
C THR A 383 24.43 -8.01 7.86
N THR A 384 24.39 -7.74 9.17
CA THR A 384 23.36 -8.28 10.07
C THR A 384 21.95 -7.80 9.73
N ASP A 385 21.83 -6.62 9.14
CA ASP A 385 20.55 -6.08 8.63
C ASP A 385 20.14 -6.71 7.28
N GLY A 386 21.03 -7.49 6.66
CA GLY A 386 20.77 -8.23 5.44
C GLY A 386 21.07 -7.45 4.15
N LEU A 387 21.87 -6.38 4.22
CA LEU A 387 22.45 -5.73 3.02
C LEU A 387 23.51 -6.65 2.41
N CYS A 388 23.48 -6.79 1.09
CA CYS A 388 24.45 -7.57 0.34
C CYS A 388 25.53 -6.68 -0.28
N ASP A 389 26.69 -7.28 -0.52
CA ASP A 389 27.79 -6.71 -1.31
C ASP A 389 28.26 -5.32 -0.83
N MET A 390 28.11 -5.02 0.47
CA MET A 390 28.73 -3.82 1.08
C MET A 390 30.28 -3.89 1.05
N ALA A 391 30.85 -5.04 0.67
CA ALA A 391 32.27 -5.23 0.44
C ALA A 391 32.49 -6.01 -0.87
N GLY A 392 33.16 -5.39 -1.83
CA GLY A 392 33.49 -5.96 -3.14
C GLY A 392 32.41 -5.69 -4.19
N ASN A 393 32.43 -6.50 -5.25
CA ASN A 393 31.61 -6.36 -6.45
C ASN A 393 31.86 -5.02 -7.18
N VAL A 394 31.29 -3.90 -6.76
CA VAL A 394 31.62 -2.57 -7.27
C VAL A 394 31.83 -1.57 -6.15
N TRP A 395 32.72 -0.62 -6.38
CA TRP A 395 32.75 0.62 -5.61
C TRP A 395 31.41 1.33 -5.77
N GLU A 396 31.01 2.07 -4.77
CA GLU A 396 29.71 2.72 -4.76
C GLU A 396 29.82 4.22 -4.55
N TRP A 397 29.21 4.98 -5.46
CA TRP A 397 29.03 6.41 -5.28
C TRP A 397 28.23 6.72 -4.01
N VAL A 398 28.75 7.66 -3.22
CA VAL A 398 28.01 8.30 -2.12
C VAL A 398 27.82 9.79 -2.43
N GLN A 399 27.00 10.47 -1.65
CA GLN A 399 26.70 11.90 -1.84
C GLN A 399 27.95 12.78 -1.70
N ASP A 400 28.80 12.47 -0.73
CA ASP A 400 29.88 13.32 -0.21
C ASP A 400 30.93 13.71 -1.26
N GLY A 401 31.41 14.96 -1.13
CA GLY A 401 32.62 15.40 -1.83
C GLY A 401 33.86 14.84 -1.14
N HIS A 402 34.90 14.53 -1.92
CA HIS A 402 36.13 13.98 -1.35
C HIS A 402 36.89 15.01 -0.49
N HIS A 403 37.30 14.57 0.71
CA HIS A 403 38.17 15.30 1.64
C HIS A 403 39.36 14.41 2.03
N HIS A 404 40.54 15.01 2.21
CA HIS A 404 41.78 14.27 2.47
C HIS A 404 41.85 13.56 3.83
N ASN A 405 40.92 13.89 4.74
CA ASN A 405 40.78 13.33 6.08
C ASN A 405 39.39 13.70 6.65
N TYR A 406 39.12 13.31 7.89
CA TYR A 406 37.88 13.61 8.63
C TYR A 406 37.97 14.86 9.54
N ASP A 407 38.98 15.72 9.37
CA ASP A 407 39.08 16.93 10.18
C ASP A 407 37.95 17.92 9.83
N GLY A 408 36.97 18.04 10.74
CA GLY A 408 35.79 18.88 10.53
C GLY A 408 34.63 18.18 9.81
N ALA A 409 34.66 16.84 9.72
CA ALA A 409 33.56 16.06 9.17
C ALA A 409 32.25 16.28 9.96
N PRO A 410 31.08 16.26 9.30
CA PRO A 410 29.78 16.25 9.97
C PRO A 410 29.65 15.07 10.92
N THR A 411 29.01 15.29 12.07
CA THR A 411 28.83 14.28 13.13
C THR A 411 27.38 13.85 13.29
N ASP A 412 26.50 14.25 12.37
CA ASP A 412 25.05 14.03 12.38
C ASP A 412 24.57 13.10 11.24
N GLY A 413 25.52 12.42 10.58
CA GLY A 413 25.23 11.51 9.47
C GLY A 413 24.89 12.21 8.15
N SER A 414 24.88 13.54 8.10
CA SER A 414 24.69 14.29 6.86
C SER A 414 25.90 14.15 5.93
N ALA A 415 25.66 14.32 4.62
CA ALA A 415 26.73 14.30 3.62
C ALA A 415 27.62 15.54 3.73
N TRP A 416 28.93 15.34 3.61
CA TRP A 416 29.93 16.40 3.61
C TRP A 416 30.09 16.99 2.20
N GLU A 417 29.27 17.99 1.92
CA GLU A 417 29.23 18.67 0.61
C GLU A 417 30.08 19.95 0.59
N PRO A 418 31.19 19.99 -0.18
CA PRO A 418 31.88 21.24 -0.45
C PRO A 418 31.09 22.07 -1.49
N PRO A 419 31.30 23.39 -1.58
CA PRO A 419 30.59 24.25 -2.54
C PRO A 419 30.71 23.80 -4.00
N THR A 420 31.83 23.16 -4.35
CA THR A 420 32.05 22.48 -5.63
C THR A 420 32.89 21.22 -5.38
N ALA A 421 32.36 20.04 -5.70
CA ALA A 421 33.09 18.79 -5.63
C ALA A 421 33.48 18.32 -7.03
N SER A 422 34.76 18.45 -7.41
CA SER A 422 35.28 17.84 -8.64
C SER A 422 35.54 16.34 -8.49
N ALA A 423 35.67 15.86 -7.26
CA ALA A 423 35.82 14.46 -6.89
C ALA A 423 34.80 14.08 -5.83
N ARG A 424 34.24 12.89 -5.97
CA ARG A 424 33.22 12.30 -5.10
C ARG A 424 33.79 11.07 -4.43
N VAL A 425 33.38 10.85 -3.19
CA VAL A 425 33.79 9.66 -2.44
C VAL A 425 33.14 8.42 -3.06
N SER A 426 33.87 7.31 -3.01
CA SER A 426 33.34 5.97 -3.28
C SER A 426 33.73 4.98 -2.18
N ARG A 427 32.87 3.97 -1.96
CA ARG A 427 32.99 3.04 -0.83
C ARG A 427 32.86 1.57 -1.26
N GLY A 428 33.39 0.65 -0.45
CA GLY A 428 33.14 -0.80 -0.57
C GLY A 428 34.17 -1.65 -1.30
N GLY A 429 35.07 -1.09 -2.11
CA GLY A 429 35.95 -1.91 -2.96
C GLY A 429 35.22 -2.44 -4.18
N SER A 430 35.93 -3.08 -5.12
CA SER A 430 35.29 -3.74 -6.27
C SER A 430 35.89 -5.11 -6.55
N TRP A 431 35.32 -5.80 -7.54
CA TRP A 431 35.74 -7.12 -8.01
C TRP A 431 37.24 -7.19 -8.37
N ALA A 432 37.86 -6.06 -8.71
CA ALA A 432 39.26 -5.96 -9.09
C ALA A 432 40.23 -5.70 -7.92
N TYR A 433 39.73 -5.55 -6.69
CA TYR A 433 40.52 -5.13 -5.53
C TYR A 433 40.64 -6.24 -4.46
N TYR A 434 41.68 -6.15 -3.64
CA TYR A 434 42.04 -7.15 -2.64
C TYR A 434 41.36 -6.89 -1.28
N ALA A 435 41.44 -7.86 -0.36
CA ALA A 435 40.80 -7.79 0.96
C ALA A 435 41.04 -6.47 1.71
N GLY A 436 42.23 -5.89 1.62
CA GLY A 436 42.56 -4.63 2.31
C GLY A 436 41.75 -3.42 1.84
N ASP A 437 41.25 -3.45 0.60
CA ASP A 437 40.48 -2.38 -0.02
C ASP A 437 38.97 -2.52 0.20
N LEU A 438 38.54 -3.67 0.73
CA LEU A 438 37.13 -4.01 0.97
C LEU A 438 36.67 -3.72 2.42
N ARG A 439 37.54 -3.13 3.24
CA ARG A 439 37.23 -2.79 4.63
C ARG A 439 36.13 -1.74 4.65
N ALA A 440 35.22 -1.82 5.63
CA ALA A 440 34.12 -0.87 5.77
C ALA A 440 34.62 0.59 5.87
N ALA A 441 35.77 0.82 6.52
CA ALA A 441 36.38 2.14 6.64
C ALA A 441 37.14 2.60 5.38
N LYS A 442 37.50 1.72 4.44
CA LYS A 442 38.37 2.07 3.29
C LYS A 442 37.68 3.08 2.37
N ARG A 443 38.30 4.24 2.23
CA ARG A 443 37.84 5.31 1.32
C ARG A 443 38.58 5.23 -0.01
N ASP A 444 37.89 5.59 -1.07
CA ASP A 444 38.48 5.95 -2.35
C ASP A 444 37.68 7.12 -2.95
N PHE A 445 38.15 7.68 -4.06
CA PHE A 445 37.46 8.76 -4.74
C PHE A 445 37.69 8.73 -6.24
N PHE A 446 36.73 9.26 -6.97
CA PHE A 446 36.81 9.41 -8.41
C PHE A 446 36.34 10.81 -8.81
N GLY A 447 36.81 11.29 -9.97
CA GLY A 447 36.25 12.51 -10.55
C GLY A 447 34.75 12.33 -10.77
N SER A 448 33.93 13.36 -10.52
CA SER A 448 32.47 13.22 -10.54
C SER A 448 31.91 12.76 -11.91
N ASN A 449 32.65 12.99 -12.98
CA ASN A 449 32.33 12.58 -14.35
C ASN A 449 32.96 11.23 -14.77
N MET A 450 33.66 10.54 -13.87
CA MET A 450 34.29 9.26 -14.19
C MET A 450 33.25 8.15 -14.28
N ARG A 451 33.48 7.23 -15.21
CA ARG A 451 32.60 6.09 -15.51
C ARG A 451 33.47 4.85 -15.67
N THR A 452 33.68 4.09 -14.60
CA THR A 452 34.60 2.93 -14.59
C THR A 452 33.85 1.62 -14.35
N SER A 453 34.43 0.50 -14.80
CA SER A 453 33.80 -0.83 -14.70
C SER A 453 33.77 -1.41 -13.28
N GLY A 454 34.55 -0.85 -12.37
CA GLY A 454 34.54 -1.19 -10.95
C GLY A 454 33.65 -0.27 -10.11
N LEU A 455 32.85 0.61 -10.71
CA LEU A 455 32.11 1.67 -9.99
C LEU A 455 30.63 1.70 -10.40
N GLY A 456 29.77 1.60 -9.39
CA GLY A 456 28.31 1.66 -9.44
C GLY A 456 27.78 2.46 -8.25
N PHE A 457 26.59 2.11 -7.73
CA PHE A 457 25.97 2.81 -6.61
C PHE A 457 24.80 2.03 -6.00
N ARG A 458 24.38 2.45 -4.80
CA ARG A 458 23.15 2.02 -4.13
C ARG A 458 22.38 3.23 -3.59
N LEU A 459 21.14 3.03 -3.15
CA LEU A 459 20.27 4.13 -2.73
C LEU A 459 20.02 4.16 -1.23
N ALA A 460 19.73 5.35 -0.72
CA ALA A 460 19.18 5.61 0.59
C ALA A 460 17.90 6.44 0.49
N ARG A 461 17.06 6.38 1.53
CA ARG A 461 15.93 7.31 1.74
C ARG A 461 15.69 7.51 3.23
N SER A 462 15.32 8.71 3.61
CA SER A 462 14.94 9.02 4.99
C SER A 462 13.63 8.32 5.35
N VAL A 463 13.49 7.87 6.61
CA VAL A 463 12.17 7.48 7.13
C VAL A 463 11.42 8.74 7.57
N ARG A 464 10.17 8.89 7.13
CA ARG A 464 9.27 9.97 7.58
C ARG A 464 8.74 9.67 8.98
#